data_AF-A0A6A5V167-F1
#
_entry.id   AF-A0A6A5V167-F1
#
_cell.length_a   1.000
_cell.length_b   1.000
_cell.length_c   1.000
_cell.angle_alpha   90.00
_cell.angle_beta   90.00
_cell.angle_gamma   90.00
#
_symmetry.space_group_name_H-M   'P 1'
#
loop_
_entity.id
_entity.type
_entity.pdbx_description
1 polymer ?
#
loop_
_entity_poly.entity_id
_entity_poly.type
_entity_poly.pdbx_seq_one_letter_code
_entity_poly.pdbx_strand_id
1 'polypeptide(L)' 'VVLLEDSAPAHTSRIAKDYLSTYKIDRLEWPGHSPDVNASEHAWPWIRRHI' A
#
# COMPACT_ATOMS: atom_id res chain seq x y z
N VAL A 1 14.04 -1.81 1.19
CA VAL A 1 12.70 -2.45 1.11
C VAL A 1 11.76 -1.40 0.52
N VAL A 2 10.87 -1.79 -0.39
CA VAL A 2 9.89 -0.87 -0.99
C VAL A 2 8.50 -1.28 -0.55
N LEU A 3 7.72 -0.31 -0.05
CA LEU A 3 6.35 -0.47 0.38
C LEU A 3 5.39 -0.05 -0.73
N LEU A 4 4.43 -0.93 -1.03
CA LEU A 4 3.27 -0.63 -1.86
C LEU A 4 2.05 -0.49 -0.95
N GLU A 5 1.55 0.73 -0.78
CA GLU A 5 0.35 1.04 0.00
C GLU A 5 -0.45 2.15 -0.69
N ASP A 6 -1.76 2.21 -0.41
CA ASP A 6 -2.60 3.29 -0.92
C ASP A 6 -2.36 4.61 -0.16
N SER A 7 -3.09 5.66 -0.54
CA SER A 7 -3.03 6.96 0.13
C SER A 7 -4.15 7.16 1.16
N ALA A 8 -4.67 6.09 1.78
CA ALA A 8 -5.69 6.27 2.81
C ALA A 8 -5.16 7.12 3.98
N PRO A 9 -6.03 7.82 4.73
CA PRO A 9 -5.60 8.78 5.76
C PRO A 9 -4.63 8.21 6.81
N ALA A 10 -4.74 6.92 7.14
CA ALA A 10 -3.82 6.26 8.08
C ALA A 10 -2.38 6.20 7.54
N HIS A 11 -2.21 5.84 6.27
CA HIS A 11 -0.93 5.69 5.56
C HIS A 11 -0.25 7.04 5.27
N THR A 12 -1.02 8.13 5.26
CA THR A 12 -0.50 9.49 5.00
C THR A 12 -0.24 10.29 6.27
N SER A 13 -0.54 9.71 7.44
CA SER A 13 -0.32 10.33 8.75
C SER A 13 1.16 10.62 9.01
N ARG A 14 1.43 11.61 9.88
CA ARG A 14 2.81 11.96 10.26
C ARG A 14 3.55 10.77 10.86
N ILE A 15 2.89 10.03 11.76
CA ILE A 15 3.49 8.88 12.45
C ILE A 15 3.88 7.79 11.43
N ALA A 16 3.01 7.50 10.45
CA ALA A 16 3.32 6.53 9.40
C ALA A 16 4.56 6.98 8.59
N LYS A 17 4.62 8.25 8.18
CA LYS A 17 5.76 8.80 7.44
C LYS A 17 7.07 8.76 8.25
N ASP A 18 7.01 9.12 9.54
CA ASP A 18 8.16 9.12 10.44
C ASP A 18 8.71 7.69 10.63
N TYR A 19 7.81 6.71 10.76
CA TYR A 19 8.19 5.30 10.82
C TYR A 19 8.96 4.87 9.57
N LEU A 20 8.40 5.10 8.38
CA LEU A 20 9.05 4.71 7.12
C LEU A 20 10.42 5.39 6.94
N SER A 21 10.53 6.67 7.31
CA SER A 21 11.79 7.42 7.28
C SER A 21 12.85 6.88 8.26
N THR A 22 12.41 6.49 9.47
CA THR A 22 13.28 5.93 10.52
C THR A 22 13.88 4.59 10.07
N TYR A 23 13.05 3.73 9.48
CA TYR A 23 13.44 2.40 9.03
C TYR A 23 13.96 2.34 7.59
N LYS A 24 14.10 3.50 6.90
CA LYS A 24 14.59 3.59 5.52
C LYS A 24 13.80 2.70 4.56
N ILE A 25 12.48 2.76 4.69
CA ILE A 25 11.54 2.08 3.81
C ILE A 25 11.05 3.08 2.77
N ASP A 26 11.34 2.80 1.51
CA ASP A 26 10.88 3.62 0.40
C ASP A 26 9.42 3.29 0.08
N ARG A 27 8.64 4.29 -0.30
CA ARG A 27 7.29 4.10 -0.83
C ARG A 27 7.33 4.12 -2.34
N LEU A 28 6.65 3.16 -2.96
CA LEU A 28 6.39 3.24 -4.39
C LEU A 28 5.34 4.33 -4.64
N GLU A 29 5.59 5.19 -5.64
CA GLU A 29 4.57 6.12 -6.08
C GLU A 29 3.39 5.36 -6.70
N TRP A 30 2.20 5.75 -6.28
CA TRP A 30 0.96 5.05 -6.60
C TRP A 30 -0.11 6.06 -7.03
N PRO A 31 -0.66 5.94 -8.26
CA PRO A 31 -1.74 6.79 -8.71
C PRO A 31 -3.05 6.45 -7.98
N GLY A 32 -3.74 7.47 -7.46
CA GLY A 32 -5.03 7.29 -6.82
C GLY A 32 -6.07 6.68 -7.77
N HIS A 33 -7.00 5.89 -7.23
CA HIS A 33 -8.06 5.20 -8.00
C HIS A 33 -7.57 4.18 -9.04
N SER A 34 -6.40 3.58 -8.83
CA SER A 34 -5.85 2.55 -9.72
C SER A 34 -5.77 1.18 -9.03
N PRO A 35 -6.91 0.53 -8.72
CA PRO A 35 -6.93 -0.78 -8.06
C PRO A 35 -6.23 -1.90 -8.85
N ASP A 36 -6.16 -1.72 -10.16
CA ASP A 36 -5.59 -2.65 -11.14
C ASP A 36 -4.08 -2.85 -11.00
N VAL A 37 -3.36 -1.85 -10.47
CA VAL A 37 -1.92 -1.95 -10.22
C VAL A 37 -1.57 -2.61 -8.88
N ASN A 38 -2.57 -3.08 -8.09
CA ASN A 38 -2.35 -3.42 -6.68
C ASN A 38 -2.13 -4.91 -6.57
N ALA A 39 -0.95 -5.31 -6.11
CA ALA A 39 -0.66 -6.71 -5.87
C ALA A 39 -1.68 -7.35 -4.90
N SER A 40 -2.13 -6.60 -3.88
CA SER A 40 -3.10 -7.10 -2.91
C SER A 40 -4.51 -7.25 -3.51
N GLU A 41 -4.97 -6.30 -4.32
CA GLU A 41 -6.29 -6.40 -4.97
C GLU A 41 -6.32 -7.45 -6.06
N HIS A 42 -5.19 -7.67 -6.74
CA HIS A 42 -5.06 -8.77 -7.70
C HIS A 42 -5.25 -10.15 -7.05
N ALA A 43 -4.89 -10.29 -5.76
CA ALA A 43 -5.11 -11.52 -5.01
C ALA A 43 -6.56 -11.70 -4.55
N TRP A 44 -7.34 -10.62 -4.42
CA TRP A 44 -8.69 -10.71 -3.85
C TRP A 44 -9.66 -11.63 -4.59
N PRO A 45 -9.71 -11.69 -5.95
CA PRO A 45 -10.55 -12.64 -6.65
C PRO A 45 -10.22 -14.10 -6.32
N TRP A 46 -8.93 -14.41 -6.13
CA TRP A 46 -8.52 -15.76 -5.73
C TRP A 46 -8.95 -16.04 -4.30
N ILE A 47 -8.69 -15.12 -3.36
CA ILE A 47 -9.08 -15.25 -1.95
C ILE A 47 -10.60 -15.46 -1.87
N ARG A 48 -11.39 -14.58 -2.48
CA ARG A 48 -12.87 -14.63 -2.49
C ARG A 48 -13.49 -15.91 -3.05
N ARG A 49 -12.73 -16.74 -3.79
CA ARG A 49 -13.18 -18.05 -4.26
C ARG A 49 -12.92 -19.18 -3.25
N HIS A 50 -12.08 -18.92 -2.25
CA HIS A 50 -11.59 -19.91 -1.28
C HIS A 50 -11.93 -19.53 0.18
N ILE A 51 -12.65 -18.43 0.40
CA ILE A 51 -13.40 -18.09 1.61
C ILE A 51 -14.89 -18.12 1.27
#